data_AF-A0A4Y8D9F3-F1
#
_entry.id   AF-A0A4Y8D9F3-F1
#
_cell.length_a   1.000
_cell.length_b   1.000
_cell.length_c   1.000
_cell.angle_alpha   90.00
_cell.angle_beta   90.00
_cell.angle_gamma   90.00
#
_symmetry.space_group_name_H-M   'P 1'
#
loop_
_entity.id
_entity.type
_entity.pdbx_description
1 polymer ?
#
loop_
_entity_poly.entity_id
_entity_poly.type
_entity_poly.pdbx_seq_one_letter_code
_entity_poly.pdbx_strand_id
1 'polypeptide(L)'
;MSVRIQLDNPHSFYTNLDFISGRVILNLTSDEAVSRIVVKVEGESKTRLSRPPEMLYTHGPNNPPALYSRRDRQEICQENHKILYKVAEVFPNKAIISSYTLRAGQHEYPFRIKLPINNGCHDPASQQMGPGSGFGGLGIQGMQQMQYTHVKKTLPPSLTGFPGEAEIRYYVKVTVQRPSMFKENRRSTIGFKFLPIEAPRPPKTTNEAFAKRPYMFQNGGPTYAKKGLFTKKPKQLSNTSPQGEVDARLPSPPILTCNKPLPMRILLRKTEASPEHVFLMSLQVNLLGTTEVKASDVIRVETSTWVVMSLTGLSIPIGSPNDPIGTETAIDSKLWDAIPLPNTVAPSFVTCNLARRYELEARIGLGYGYPGEIQSQTISIPLRFNIEIFSGIEPPAALLDAMTAHPPITVRPPVSTAPPPFDPAFPPQVGAPGAPALDDAPPSYEDALAEDITQANGTTRPAYSGVTNENAPGIDEKGGLSNGHQKGEA
;
A
#
# COMPACT_ATOMS: atom_id res chain seq x y z
N MET A 1 -19.92 32.62 -6.67
CA MET A 1 -18.76 31.89 -7.23
C MET A 1 -18.82 30.42 -6.82
N SER A 2 -18.72 29.52 -7.80
CA SER A 2 -18.49 28.08 -7.59
C SER A 2 -17.25 27.64 -8.35
N VAL A 3 -16.51 26.66 -7.81
CA VAL A 3 -15.33 26.07 -8.44
C VAL A 3 -15.51 24.56 -8.52
N ARG A 4 -15.19 23.96 -9.66
CA ARG A 4 -15.18 22.51 -9.86
C ARG A 4 -13.94 22.08 -10.64
N ILE A 5 -13.52 20.84 -10.40
CA ILE A 5 -12.41 20.20 -11.12
C ILE A 5 -13.02 19.23 -12.14
N GLN A 6 -12.56 19.30 -13.39
CA GLN A 6 -12.88 18.31 -14.41
C GLN A 6 -11.56 17.69 -14.90
N LEU A 7 -11.35 16.40 -14.61
CA LEU A 7 -10.18 15.66 -15.10
C LEU A 7 -10.38 15.27 -16.57
N ASP A 8 -9.32 15.35 -17.36
CA ASP A 8 -9.31 14.88 -18.74
C ASP A 8 -8.97 13.37 -18.74
N ASN A 9 -9.79 12.54 -19.41
CA ASN A 9 -9.60 11.09 -19.55
C ASN A 9 -9.24 10.37 -18.23
N PRO A 10 -10.08 10.46 -17.17
CA PRO A 10 -9.75 9.89 -15.86
C PRO A 10 -9.53 8.38 -15.94
N HIS A 11 -8.37 7.92 -15.46
CA HIS A 11 -8.06 6.50 -15.34
C HIS A 11 -8.71 5.88 -14.10
N SER A 12 -8.89 4.55 -14.09
CA SER A 12 -9.34 3.81 -12.90
C SER A 12 -8.38 3.96 -11.71
N PHE A 13 -7.09 4.13 -12.01
CA PHE A 13 -6.04 4.54 -11.08
C PHE A 13 -4.89 5.18 -11.89
N TYR A 14 -4.10 6.01 -11.20
CA TYR A 14 -2.87 6.60 -11.70
C TYR A 14 -1.65 5.85 -11.16
N THR A 15 -0.53 5.95 -11.86
CA THR A 15 0.76 5.39 -11.43
C THR A 15 1.86 6.45 -11.54
N ASN A 16 3.09 6.13 -11.11
CA ASN A 16 4.22 7.03 -11.28
C ASN A 16 4.41 7.38 -12.76
N LEU A 17 4.86 8.59 -13.06
CA LEU A 17 5.08 9.13 -14.40
C LEU A 17 3.81 9.41 -15.23
N ASP A 18 2.62 9.05 -14.74
CA ASP A 18 1.38 9.52 -15.33
C ASP A 18 1.27 11.05 -15.18
N PHE A 19 0.58 11.66 -16.14
CA PHE A 19 0.12 13.03 -16.01
C PHE A 19 -1.31 13.05 -15.49
N ILE A 20 -1.55 13.79 -14.42
CA ILE A 20 -2.89 14.20 -14.04
C ILE A 20 -3.19 15.56 -14.67
N SER A 21 -4.11 15.56 -15.63
CA SER A 21 -4.52 16.73 -16.39
C SER A 21 -6.01 16.98 -16.28
N GLY A 22 -6.39 18.24 -16.42
CA GLY A 22 -7.78 18.64 -16.36
C GLY A 22 -7.94 20.15 -16.46
N ARG A 23 -9.14 20.62 -16.14
CA ARG A 23 -9.49 22.03 -16.10
C ARG A 23 -10.15 22.38 -14.77
N VAL A 24 -9.79 23.56 -14.27
CA VAL A 24 -10.52 24.24 -13.21
C VAL A 24 -11.62 25.06 -13.88
N ILE A 25 -12.87 24.78 -13.53
CA ILE A 25 -14.02 25.51 -14.04
C ILE A 25 -14.55 26.41 -12.93
N LEU A 26 -14.46 27.71 -13.13
CA LEU A 26 -14.88 28.75 -12.22
C LEU A 26 -16.12 29.44 -12.78
N ASN A 27 -17.25 29.33 -12.08
CA ASN A 27 -18.49 30.02 -12.46
C ASN A 27 -18.72 31.21 -11.53
N LEU A 28 -18.83 32.40 -12.12
CA LEU A 28 -19.03 33.68 -11.45
C LEU A 28 -20.41 34.23 -11.78
N THR A 29 -21.23 34.48 -10.76
CA THR A 29 -22.56 35.09 -10.90
C THR A 29 -22.50 36.61 -11.05
N SER A 30 -21.36 37.21 -10.71
CA SER A 30 -21.06 38.65 -10.80
C SER A 30 -19.55 38.82 -11.00
N ASP A 31 -19.11 40.00 -11.42
CA ASP A 31 -17.69 40.33 -11.49
C ASP A 31 -17.02 40.13 -10.12
N GLU A 32 -15.87 39.45 -10.09
CA GLU A 32 -15.20 39.09 -8.84
C GLU A 32 -13.68 39.21 -8.96
N ALA A 33 -13.06 39.84 -7.97
CA ALA A 33 -11.61 39.94 -7.88
C ALA A 33 -11.00 38.60 -7.44
N VAL A 34 -10.10 38.07 -8.26
CA VAL A 34 -9.35 36.84 -7.99
C VAL A 34 -7.87 37.18 -8.00
N SER A 35 -7.18 36.80 -6.93
CA SER A 35 -5.74 37.02 -6.80
C SER A 35 -4.96 35.88 -7.45
N ARG A 36 -5.38 34.64 -7.20
CA ARG A 36 -4.62 33.46 -7.61
C ARG A 36 -5.52 32.22 -7.71
N ILE A 37 -5.24 31.33 -8.67
CA ILE A 37 -5.84 29.99 -8.73
C ILE A 37 -4.70 28.99 -8.71
N VAL A 38 -4.68 28.16 -7.66
CA VAL A 38 -3.65 27.15 -7.44
C VAL A 38 -4.27 25.76 -7.49
N VAL A 39 -3.67 24.89 -8.29
CA VAL A 39 -3.95 23.45 -8.32
C VAL A 39 -2.85 22.74 -7.55
N LYS A 40 -3.24 21.87 -6.62
CA LYS A 40 -2.32 21.03 -5.84
C LYS A 40 -2.65 19.57 -6.08
N VAL A 41 -1.64 18.75 -6.31
CA VAL A 41 -1.76 17.28 -6.26
C VAL A 41 -1.12 16.85 -4.96
N GLU A 42 -1.94 16.36 -4.05
CA GLU A 42 -1.53 15.97 -2.70
C GLU A 42 -1.72 14.46 -2.50
N GLY A 43 -0.82 13.87 -1.75
CA GLY A 43 -0.92 12.51 -1.23
C GLY A 43 -0.57 12.52 0.25
N GLU A 44 -1.38 11.86 1.05
CA GLU A 44 -1.26 11.83 2.51
C GLU A 44 -1.27 10.40 3.02
N SER A 45 -0.35 10.10 3.95
CA SER A 45 -0.35 8.88 4.76
C SER A 45 -0.68 9.25 6.20
N LYS A 46 -1.87 8.90 6.65
CA LYS A 46 -2.39 9.26 7.97
C LYS A 46 -2.60 8.01 8.81
N THR A 47 -2.10 8.07 10.04
CA THR A 47 -2.25 6.99 11.02
C THR A 47 -2.74 7.55 12.35
N ARG A 48 -3.54 6.76 13.06
CA ARG A 48 -4.12 7.14 14.35
C ARG A 48 -4.28 5.89 15.21
N LEU A 49 -3.60 5.87 16.35
CA LEU A 49 -3.64 4.74 17.28
C LEU A 49 -3.97 5.23 18.68
N SER A 50 -4.66 4.39 19.44
CA SER A 50 -4.85 4.58 20.88
C SER A 50 -3.66 3.98 21.64
N ARG A 51 -3.04 4.75 22.54
CA ARG A 51 -2.01 4.22 23.43
C ARG A 51 -2.61 3.13 24.34
N PRO A 52 -2.00 1.94 24.46
CA PRO A 52 -2.47 0.90 25.37
C PRO A 52 -2.46 1.39 26.82
N PRO A 53 -3.45 1.04 27.65
CA PRO A 53 -3.51 1.44 29.05
C PRO A 53 -2.28 1.02 29.87
N GLU A 54 -1.65 -0.11 29.51
CA GLU A 54 -0.55 -0.72 30.25
C GLU A 54 0.75 0.12 30.20
N MET A 55 0.95 0.90 29.13
CA MET A 55 2.11 1.80 28.99
C MET A 55 2.04 3.06 29.87
N LEU A 56 0.92 3.30 30.56
CA LEU A 56 0.79 4.42 31.50
C LEU A 56 1.41 4.12 32.88
N TYR A 57 1.91 2.90 33.12
CA TYR A 57 2.39 2.46 34.44
C TYR A 57 3.91 2.28 34.57
N THR A 58 4.69 2.46 33.51
CA THR A 58 6.16 2.32 33.57
C THR A 58 6.84 3.68 33.78
N HIS A 59 6.61 4.29 34.95
CA HIS A 59 7.45 5.37 35.45
C HIS A 59 8.30 4.88 36.63
N GLY A 60 9.61 5.11 36.54
CA GLY A 60 10.61 4.67 37.52
C GLY A 60 10.40 5.26 38.92
N PRO A 61 11.14 4.75 39.92
CA PRO A 61 10.85 4.92 41.35
C PRO A 61 10.92 6.34 41.93
N ASN A 62 11.20 7.38 41.12
CA ASN A 62 11.49 8.73 41.59
C ASN A 62 10.48 9.82 41.17
N ASN A 63 9.35 9.48 40.53
CA ASN A 63 8.31 10.48 40.27
C ASN A 63 7.13 10.31 41.27
N PRO A 64 6.75 11.36 42.01
CA PRO A 64 5.63 11.26 42.94
C PRO A 64 4.35 10.91 42.18
N PRO A 65 3.45 10.10 42.75
CA PRO A 65 2.19 9.77 42.12
C PRO A 65 1.43 11.08 41.88
N ALA A 66 1.18 11.41 40.61
CA ALA A 66 0.32 12.52 40.24
C ALA A 66 -1.12 12.19 40.70
N LEU A 67 -1.37 12.40 41.98
CA LEU A 67 -2.69 12.49 42.57
C LEU A 67 -3.40 13.63 41.83
N TYR A 68 -4.49 13.28 41.14
CA TYR A 68 -5.42 14.19 40.44
C TYR A 68 -4.96 14.73 39.08
N SER A 69 -4.82 13.88 38.06
CA SER A 69 -5.20 14.25 36.68
C SER A 69 -5.45 13.05 35.77
N ARG A 70 -6.71 12.93 35.34
CA ARG A 70 -7.25 12.14 34.20
C ARG A 70 -7.25 10.61 34.34
N ARG A 71 -8.24 10.11 35.10
CA ARG A 71 -8.92 8.86 34.69
C ARG A 71 -9.61 9.10 33.33
N ASP A 72 -9.55 8.11 32.44
CA ASP A 72 -10.37 7.96 31.21
C ASP A 72 -10.14 8.87 29.99
N ARG A 73 -8.90 9.20 29.63
CA ARG A 73 -8.66 9.62 28.24
C ARG A 73 -7.52 8.81 27.64
N GLN A 74 -7.90 7.71 26.98
CA GLN A 74 -7.01 6.95 26.12
C GLN A 74 -6.33 7.94 25.16
N GLU A 75 -5.03 8.13 25.32
CA GLU A 75 -4.29 9.11 24.54
C GLU A 75 -4.23 8.64 23.09
N ILE A 76 -4.69 9.50 22.18
CA ILE A 76 -4.76 9.21 20.76
C ILE A 76 -3.51 9.77 20.12
N CYS A 77 -2.62 8.89 19.70
CA CYS A 77 -1.45 9.21 18.91
C CYS A 77 -1.86 9.32 17.44
N GLN A 78 -1.44 10.36 16.74
CA GLN A 78 -1.74 10.55 15.31
C GLN A 78 -0.50 11.04 14.58
N GLU A 79 -0.27 10.51 13.38
CA GLU A 79 0.71 11.05 12.42
C GLU A 79 0.02 11.35 11.09
N ASN A 80 0.49 12.40 10.40
CA ASN A 80 0.06 12.70 9.04
C ASN A 80 1.27 13.16 8.21
N HIS A 81 1.60 12.37 7.20
CA HIS A 81 2.74 12.57 6.32
C HIS A 81 2.28 12.96 4.93
N LYS A 82 2.69 14.13 4.45
CA LYS A 82 2.47 14.54 3.05
C LYS A 82 3.48 13.82 2.14
N ILE A 83 3.09 12.67 1.63
CA ILE A 83 3.89 11.80 0.77
C ILE A 83 3.99 12.30 -0.67
N LEU A 84 3.03 13.13 -1.11
CA LEU A 84 3.06 13.81 -2.41
C LEU A 84 2.56 15.24 -2.24
N TYR A 85 3.27 16.21 -2.79
CA TYR A 85 2.84 17.60 -2.83
C TYR A 85 3.43 18.28 -4.07
N LYS A 86 2.60 18.48 -5.09
CA LYS A 86 2.96 19.23 -6.30
C LYS A 86 1.97 20.38 -6.49
N VAL A 87 2.48 21.53 -6.89
CA VAL A 87 1.71 22.77 -7.02
C VAL A 87 1.85 23.30 -8.44
N ALA A 88 0.73 23.71 -9.03
CA ALA A 88 0.69 24.46 -10.28
C ALA A 88 -0.18 25.69 -10.08
N GLU A 89 0.39 26.87 -10.29
CA GLU A 89 -0.35 28.11 -10.36
C GLU A 89 -0.88 28.30 -11.79
N VAL A 90 -2.21 28.27 -11.95
CA VAL A 90 -2.87 28.38 -13.27
C VAL A 90 -3.42 29.78 -13.53
N PHE A 91 -3.40 30.63 -12.51
CA PHE A 91 -3.78 32.04 -12.59
C PHE A 91 -3.10 32.83 -11.45
N PRO A 92 -2.58 34.04 -11.68
CA PRO A 92 -2.51 34.73 -12.97
C PRO A 92 -1.54 34.05 -13.93
N ASN A 93 -1.81 34.12 -15.24
CA ASN A 93 -0.81 33.70 -16.21
C ASN A 93 0.40 34.65 -16.07
N LYS A 94 1.65 34.14 -16.12
CA LYS A 94 2.91 34.82 -15.70
C LYS A 94 3.17 36.25 -16.25
N ALA A 95 2.29 36.77 -17.10
CA ALA A 95 2.32 38.10 -17.69
C ALA A 95 1.53 39.20 -16.93
N ILE A 96 0.88 38.90 -15.79
CA ILE A 96 -0.02 39.87 -15.10
C ILE A 96 0.39 40.07 -13.64
N ILE A 97 0.66 41.32 -13.25
CA ILE A 97 1.36 41.69 -12.00
C ILE A 97 0.40 42.16 -10.87
N SER A 98 -0.94 42.14 -11.06
CA SER A 98 -1.88 42.58 -10.01
C SER A 98 -3.20 41.79 -9.96
N SER A 99 -3.90 41.86 -8.82
CA SER A 99 -5.19 41.22 -8.59
C SER A 99 -6.19 41.61 -9.69
N TYR A 100 -6.73 40.62 -10.40
CA TYR A 100 -7.56 40.82 -11.58
C TYR A 100 -9.03 40.64 -11.24
N THR A 101 -9.89 41.48 -11.82
CA THR A 101 -11.35 41.30 -11.72
C THR A 101 -11.83 40.46 -12.88
N LEU A 102 -12.19 39.20 -12.61
CA LEU A 102 -12.82 38.33 -13.58
C LEU A 102 -14.27 38.76 -13.77
N ARG A 103 -14.72 38.84 -15.03
CA ARG A 103 -16.11 39.14 -15.37
C ARG A 103 -17.05 38.02 -14.94
N ALA A 104 -18.33 38.34 -14.71
CA ALA A 104 -19.37 37.34 -14.60
C ALA A 104 -19.32 36.36 -15.78
N GLY A 105 -19.55 35.07 -15.53
CA GLY A 105 -19.47 34.01 -16.52
C GLY A 105 -18.64 32.80 -16.08
N GLN A 106 -18.37 31.91 -17.03
CA GLN A 106 -17.56 30.70 -16.84
C GLN A 106 -16.13 30.95 -17.32
N HIS A 107 -15.16 30.63 -16.47
CA HIS A 107 -13.73 30.71 -16.77
C HIS A 107 -13.09 29.33 -16.60
N GLU A 108 -12.24 28.95 -17.54
CA GLU A 108 -11.56 27.65 -17.53
C GLU A 108 -10.04 27.83 -17.47
N TYR A 109 -9.40 27.12 -16.55
CA TYR A 109 -7.96 27.14 -16.38
C TYR A 109 -7.40 25.71 -16.46
N PRO A 110 -6.71 25.35 -17.55
CA PRO A 110 -6.13 24.01 -17.69
C PRO A 110 -4.96 23.81 -16.73
N PHE A 111 -4.76 22.56 -16.30
CA PHE A 111 -3.59 22.13 -15.54
C PHE A 111 -3.10 20.77 -16.03
N ARG A 112 -1.81 20.52 -15.82
CA ARG A 112 -1.16 19.24 -16.10
C ARG A 112 0.01 19.06 -15.17
N ILE A 113 -0.02 18.04 -14.33
CA ILE A 113 1.01 17.76 -13.31
C ILE A 113 1.47 16.31 -13.47
N LYS A 114 2.78 16.08 -13.43
CA LYS A 114 3.35 14.74 -13.49
C LYS A 114 3.48 14.13 -12.09
N LEU A 115 3.13 12.86 -11.95
CA LEU A 115 3.30 12.12 -10.70
C LEU A 115 4.76 11.64 -10.59
N PRO A 116 5.46 11.98 -9.49
CA PRO A 116 6.86 11.59 -9.30
C PRO A 116 6.97 10.08 -8.99
N ILE A 117 8.20 9.56 -9.07
CA ILE A 117 8.56 8.20 -8.62
C ILE A 117 8.58 8.17 -7.10
N ASN A 118 9.30 9.11 -6.49
CA ASN A 118 9.59 9.10 -5.06
C ASN A 118 8.58 9.93 -4.25
N ASN A 119 8.43 9.54 -2.98
CA ASN A 119 7.71 10.32 -1.99
C ASN A 119 8.47 11.61 -1.64
N GLY A 120 7.71 12.61 -1.21
CA GLY A 120 8.23 13.91 -0.79
C GLY A 120 8.58 14.01 0.69
N CYS A 121 8.26 13.03 1.54
CA CYS A 121 8.30 13.20 3.01
C CYS A 121 9.65 13.64 3.60
N HIS A 122 10.76 13.27 2.96
CA HIS A 122 12.09 13.67 3.42
C HIS A 122 12.41 15.15 3.11
N ASP A 123 11.70 15.77 2.18
CA ASP A 123 11.97 17.13 1.72
C ASP A 123 11.58 18.18 2.80
N PRO A 124 12.51 19.03 3.27
CA PRO A 124 12.22 20.11 4.22
C PRO A 124 11.10 21.04 3.77
N ALA A 125 10.95 21.29 2.46
CA ALA A 125 9.87 22.11 1.92
C ALA A 125 8.50 21.45 2.14
N SER A 126 8.42 20.12 1.98
CA SER A 126 7.20 19.36 2.25
C SER A 126 6.86 19.30 3.75
N GLN A 127 7.88 19.25 4.61
CA GLN A 127 7.76 19.19 6.07
C GLN A 127 7.26 20.50 6.70
N GLN A 128 7.55 21.64 6.06
CA GLN A 128 7.06 22.95 6.52
C GLN A 128 5.61 23.24 6.08
N MET A 129 5.02 22.41 5.21
CA MET A 129 3.71 22.61 4.57
C MET A 129 2.58 21.73 5.12
N GLY A 130 2.74 21.20 6.34
CA GLY A 130 1.73 20.41 7.04
C GLY A 130 0.38 21.14 7.25
N PRO A 131 -0.73 20.42 7.43
CA PRO A 131 -2.01 21.03 7.80
C PRO A 131 -1.81 21.84 9.09
N GLY A 132 -2.21 23.11 9.11
CA GLY A 132 -1.96 23.98 10.26
C GLY A 132 -0.66 24.79 10.19
N SER A 133 0.10 24.76 9.07
CA SER A 133 1.09 25.79 8.77
C SER A 133 0.36 27.13 8.61
N GLY A 134 0.21 27.86 9.72
CA GLY A 134 -0.16 29.26 9.69
C GLY A 134 0.78 30.04 8.78
N PHE A 135 0.37 31.26 8.46
CA PHE A 135 1.18 32.22 7.72
C PHE A 135 2.62 32.24 8.30
N GLY A 136 3.62 31.76 7.54
CA GLY A 136 5.02 31.74 7.98
C GLY A 136 5.64 30.39 8.38
N GLY A 137 5.05 29.23 8.06
CA GLY A 137 5.75 27.93 8.21
C GLY A 137 6.00 27.45 9.65
N LEU A 138 5.44 28.14 10.64
CA LEU A 138 5.62 27.91 12.09
C LEU A 138 4.34 27.39 12.77
N GLY A 139 3.54 26.61 12.05
CA GLY A 139 2.40 25.92 12.64
C GLY A 139 2.85 24.83 13.62
N ILE A 140 2.18 24.71 14.78
CA ILE A 140 2.42 23.65 15.79
C ILE A 140 2.48 22.24 15.14
N GLN A 141 1.69 22.00 14.11
CA GLN A 141 1.62 20.73 13.39
C GLN A 141 2.73 20.54 12.34
N GLY A 142 3.33 21.62 11.81
CA GLY A 142 4.55 21.56 10.99
C GLY A 142 5.80 21.22 11.81
N MET A 143 5.86 21.69 13.06
CA MET A 143 6.92 21.29 14.00
C MET A 143 6.85 19.79 14.35
N GLN A 144 5.66 19.19 14.37
CA GLN A 144 5.50 17.74 14.59
C GLN A 144 6.05 16.92 13.41
N GLN A 145 5.93 17.41 12.17
CA GLN A 145 6.51 16.72 11.00
C GLN A 145 8.03 16.62 11.07
N MET A 146 8.72 17.63 11.61
CA MET A 146 10.18 17.62 11.80
C MET A 146 10.66 16.58 12.84
N GLN A 147 9.77 16.07 13.69
CA GLN A 147 10.10 15.09 14.74
C GLN A 147 10.01 13.64 14.25
N TYR A 148 9.40 13.39 13.08
CA TYR A 148 9.22 12.04 12.56
C TYR A 148 10.42 11.57 11.74
N THR A 149 10.67 10.26 11.76
CA THR A 149 11.66 9.63 10.89
C THR A 149 11.12 9.53 9.47
N HIS A 150 11.70 10.28 8.54
CA HIS A 150 11.29 10.28 7.13
C HIS A 150 12.15 9.35 6.29
N VAL A 151 11.52 8.63 5.36
CA VAL A 151 12.21 7.72 4.43
C VAL A 151 11.88 8.10 2.99
N LYS A 152 12.92 8.23 2.15
CA LYS A 152 12.75 8.36 0.70
C LYS A 152 12.46 6.98 0.12
N LYS A 153 11.24 6.80 -0.40
CA LYS A 153 10.74 5.57 -1.03
C LYS A 153 9.85 5.91 -2.20
N THR A 154 9.57 4.96 -3.08
CA THR A 154 8.53 5.08 -4.11
C THR A 154 7.20 5.45 -3.46
N LEU A 155 6.37 6.24 -4.14
CA LEU A 155 5.02 6.54 -3.67
C LEU A 155 4.25 5.23 -3.34
N PRO A 156 3.62 5.10 -2.17
CA PRO A 156 2.86 3.90 -1.80
C PRO A 156 1.56 3.75 -2.60
N PRO A 157 0.95 2.55 -2.66
CA PRO A 157 -0.41 2.41 -3.18
C PRO A 157 -1.41 3.16 -2.30
N SER A 158 -2.55 3.55 -2.89
CA SER A 158 -3.70 3.96 -2.10
C SER A 158 -4.11 2.82 -1.16
N LEU A 159 -4.29 3.14 0.12
CA LEU A 159 -4.61 2.16 1.14
C LEU A 159 -5.83 2.63 1.93
N THR A 160 -6.86 1.80 1.96
CA THR A 160 -7.96 1.92 2.92
C THR A 160 -8.32 0.50 3.42
N GLY A 161 -9.23 0.39 4.39
CA GLY A 161 -9.55 -0.89 5.05
C GLY A 161 -9.12 -0.96 6.52
N PHE A 162 -8.57 0.12 7.07
CA PHE A 162 -8.27 0.29 8.50
C PHE A 162 -9.04 1.51 9.05
N PRO A 163 -10.38 1.40 9.23
CA PRO A 163 -11.24 2.55 9.53
C PRO A 163 -10.79 3.29 10.79
N GLY A 164 -10.48 4.57 10.64
CA GLY A 164 -10.05 5.43 11.75
C GLY A 164 -8.62 5.18 12.24
N GLU A 165 -7.89 4.22 11.67
CA GLU A 165 -6.54 3.84 12.10
C GLU A 165 -5.44 4.14 11.08
N ALA A 166 -5.66 3.83 9.80
CA ALA A 166 -4.68 4.05 8.75
C ALA A 166 -5.32 4.31 7.39
N GLU A 167 -4.85 5.35 6.69
CA GLU A 167 -5.25 5.67 5.32
C GLU A 167 -4.08 6.23 4.49
N ILE A 168 -4.03 5.85 3.22
CA ILE A 168 -3.18 6.49 2.21
C ILE A 168 -4.08 6.96 1.08
N ARG A 169 -4.15 8.28 0.88
CA ARG A 169 -5.06 8.91 -0.08
C ARG A 169 -4.36 9.90 -0.99
N TYR A 170 -4.87 10.03 -2.21
CA TYR A 170 -4.38 10.97 -3.20
C TYR A 170 -5.53 11.79 -3.76
N TYR A 171 -5.30 13.09 -3.95
CA TYR A 171 -6.34 14.00 -4.42
C TYR A 171 -5.76 15.23 -5.11
N VAL A 172 -6.54 15.78 -6.05
CA VAL A 172 -6.32 17.12 -6.60
C VAL A 172 -7.13 18.11 -5.79
N LYS A 173 -6.50 19.22 -5.38
CA LYS A 173 -7.12 20.30 -4.64
C LYS A 173 -6.91 21.62 -5.37
N VAL A 174 -8.01 22.30 -5.67
CA VAL A 174 -7.98 23.65 -6.22
C VAL A 174 -8.32 24.65 -5.15
N THR A 175 -7.59 25.76 -5.11
CA THR A 175 -7.90 26.93 -4.27
C THR A 175 -7.93 28.19 -5.13
N VAL A 176 -9.08 28.85 -5.16
CA VAL A 176 -9.28 30.18 -5.74
C VAL A 176 -9.13 31.21 -4.61
N GLN A 177 -8.03 31.95 -4.65
CA GLN A 177 -7.68 32.95 -3.66
C GLN A 177 -8.32 34.28 -4.00
N ARG A 178 -9.04 34.84 -3.03
CA ARG A 178 -9.68 36.15 -3.14
C ARG A 178 -8.84 37.18 -2.35
N PRO A 179 -8.68 38.41 -2.85
CA PRO A 179 -7.87 39.43 -2.17
C PRO A 179 -8.50 39.95 -0.87
N SER A 180 -9.80 39.76 -0.68
CA SER A 180 -10.50 40.27 0.50
C SER A 180 -10.33 39.34 1.70
N MET A 181 -9.78 39.88 2.80
CA MET A 181 -9.63 39.18 4.08
C MET A 181 -10.96 38.73 4.71
N PHE A 182 -12.09 39.32 4.29
CA PHE A 182 -13.44 38.97 4.77
C PHE A 182 -14.15 37.92 3.92
N LYS A 183 -13.57 37.55 2.77
CA LYS A 183 -14.16 36.59 1.83
C LYS A 183 -13.32 35.32 1.78
N GLU A 184 -13.89 34.20 2.24
CA GLU A 184 -13.19 32.90 2.28
C GLU A 184 -12.72 32.42 0.89
N ASN A 185 -11.56 31.77 0.80
CA ASN A 185 -11.10 31.22 -0.47
C ASN A 185 -11.98 30.04 -0.90
N ARG A 186 -12.42 30.01 -2.17
CA ARG A 186 -13.20 28.89 -2.70
C ARG A 186 -12.28 27.72 -3.00
N ARG A 187 -12.71 26.51 -2.65
CA ARG A 187 -11.91 25.28 -2.82
C ARG A 187 -12.75 24.17 -3.43
N SER A 188 -12.12 23.30 -4.19
CA SER A 188 -12.70 22.05 -4.70
C SER A 188 -11.65 20.96 -4.59
N THR A 189 -12.05 19.72 -4.33
CA THR A 189 -11.17 18.56 -4.36
C THR A 189 -11.76 17.43 -5.16
N ILE A 190 -10.91 16.58 -5.73
CA ILE A 190 -11.30 15.32 -6.34
C ILE A 190 -10.23 14.26 -6.00
N GLY A 191 -10.66 13.14 -5.44
CA GLY A 191 -9.77 12.02 -5.10
C GLY A 191 -9.44 11.16 -6.32
N PHE A 192 -8.31 10.48 -6.29
CA PHE A 192 -7.96 9.46 -7.28
C PHE A 192 -7.21 8.29 -6.63
N LYS A 193 -7.27 7.12 -7.26
CA LYS A 193 -6.53 5.94 -6.82
C LYS A 193 -5.14 5.97 -7.41
N PHE A 194 -4.16 5.53 -6.62
CA PHE A 194 -2.77 5.43 -7.02
C PHE A 194 -2.25 4.00 -6.81
N LEU A 195 -1.56 3.45 -7.81
CA LEU A 195 -0.87 2.15 -7.73
C LEU A 195 0.54 2.35 -8.29
N PRO A 196 1.60 2.16 -7.49
CA PRO A 196 2.95 2.50 -7.93
C PRO A 196 3.51 1.55 -8.97
N ILE A 197 4.52 2.03 -9.69
CA ILE A 197 5.43 1.20 -10.46
C ILE A 197 6.18 0.27 -9.50
N GLU A 198 6.49 -0.95 -9.95
CA GLU A 198 7.26 -1.90 -9.16
C GLU A 198 8.76 -1.59 -9.23
N ALA A 199 9.53 -2.14 -8.28
CA ALA A 199 10.98 -2.07 -8.33
C ALA A 199 11.52 -2.86 -9.54
N PRO A 200 12.69 -2.49 -10.10
CA PRO A 200 13.32 -3.27 -11.15
C PRO A 200 13.44 -4.75 -10.74
N ARG A 201 12.90 -5.64 -11.57
CA ARG A 201 12.92 -7.08 -11.27
C ARG A 201 14.35 -7.59 -11.26
N PRO A 202 14.71 -8.47 -10.30
CA PRO A 202 15.98 -9.15 -10.34
C PRO A 202 16.09 -10.04 -11.58
N PRO A 203 17.31 -10.36 -12.05
CA PRO A 203 17.50 -11.27 -13.17
C PRO A 203 16.76 -12.59 -12.96
N LYS A 204 16.17 -13.14 -14.03
CA LYS A 204 15.49 -14.44 -13.95
C LYS A 204 16.48 -15.51 -13.53
N THR A 205 16.16 -16.24 -12.47
CA THR A 205 16.96 -17.36 -12.00
C THR A 205 16.20 -18.67 -12.21
N THR A 206 16.93 -19.79 -12.30
CA THR A 206 16.37 -21.15 -12.25
C THR A 206 16.18 -21.64 -10.81
N ASN A 207 16.54 -20.82 -9.81
CA ASN A 207 16.47 -21.20 -8.41
C ASN A 207 15.01 -21.16 -7.92
N GLU A 208 14.66 -22.10 -7.05
CA GLU A 208 13.35 -22.17 -6.42
C GLU A 208 13.48 -21.91 -4.91
N ALA A 209 12.57 -21.11 -4.35
CA ALA A 209 12.32 -21.09 -2.92
C ALA A 209 11.41 -22.27 -2.57
N PHE A 210 11.72 -23.01 -1.51
CA PHE A 210 10.96 -24.20 -1.13
C PHE A 210 10.49 -24.15 0.32
N ALA A 211 9.31 -24.68 0.57
CA ALA A 211 8.78 -24.96 1.89
C ALA A 211 8.46 -26.46 1.96
N LYS A 212 9.07 -27.15 2.93
CA LYS A 212 9.03 -28.62 3.06
C LYS A 212 8.49 -29.02 4.44
N ARG A 213 7.59 -30.00 4.49
CA ARG A 213 7.08 -30.58 5.74
C ARG A 213 6.91 -32.09 5.61
N PRO A 214 7.30 -32.89 6.62
CA PRO A 214 7.01 -34.32 6.64
C PRO A 214 5.52 -34.58 6.95
N TYR A 215 5.03 -35.74 6.53
CA TYR A 215 3.72 -36.27 6.91
C TYR A 215 3.82 -37.75 7.26
N MET A 216 2.98 -38.18 8.20
CA MET A 216 2.86 -39.56 8.65
C MET A 216 1.44 -39.80 9.14
N PHE A 217 0.79 -40.82 8.58
CA PHE A 217 -0.53 -41.27 9.04
C PHE A 217 -0.43 -42.11 10.32
N GLN A 218 -1.54 -42.25 11.03
CA GLN A 218 -1.59 -43.10 12.21
C GLN A 218 -2.03 -44.50 11.77
N ASN A 219 -1.28 -45.51 12.19
CA ASN A 219 -1.63 -46.90 11.91
C ASN A 219 -2.94 -47.27 12.63
N GLY A 220 -3.88 -47.92 11.92
CA GLY A 220 -5.07 -48.53 12.55
C GLY A 220 -6.19 -47.56 12.94
N GLY A 221 -6.35 -46.42 12.24
CA GLY A 221 -7.47 -45.51 12.47
C GLY A 221 -8.86 -46.15 12.28
N PRO A 222 -9.90 -45.73 13.02
CA PRO A 222 -11.24 -46.30 12.91
C PRO A 222 -11.85 -46.01 11.53
N THR A 223 -12.22 -47.05 10.79
CA THR A 223 -12.99 -46.96 9.55
C THR A 223 -14.41 -46.50 9.86
N TYR A 224 -14.80 -45.29 9.45
CA TYR A 224 -16.20 -44.84 9.53
C TYR A 224 -17.03 -45.49 8.41
N ALA A 225 -17.27 -46.78 8.52
CA ALA A 225 -18.31 -47.43 7.73
C ALA A 225 -19.66 -46.90 8.21
N LYS A 226 -20.41 -46.21 7.35
CA LYS A 226 -21.84 -45.97 7.59
C LYS A 226 -22.49 -47.34 7.81
N LYS A 227 -23.00 -47.61 9.02
CA LYS A 227 -23.71 -48.86 9.34
C LYS A 227 -25.04 -48.90 8.56
N GLY A 228 -25.00 -49.30 7.30
CA GLY A 228 -26.16 -49.75 6.54
C GLY A 228 -26.23 -51.28 6.56
N LEU A 229 -27.44 -51.85 6.62
CA LEU A 229 -27.69 -53.31 6.68
C LEU A 229 -27.17 -54.11 5.44
N PHE A 230 -26.59 -53.44 4.43
CA PHE A 230 -26.04 -54.05 3.22
C PHE A 230 -24.61 -53.59 2.87
N THR A 231 -23.86 -53.01 3.82
CA THR A 231 -22.53 -52.46 3.53
C THR A 231 -21.46 -53.54 3.59
N LYS A 232 -20.68 -53.69 2.49
CA LYS A 232 -19.51 -54.58 2.43
C LYS A 232 -18.54 -54.24 3.57
N LYS A 233 -17.90 -55.26 4.17
CA LYS A 233 -16.88 -55.05 5.21
C LYS A 233 -15.74 -54.20 4.60
N PRO A 234 -15.36 -53.06 5.22
CA PRO A 234 -14.29 -52.22 4.70
C PRO A 234 -12.98 -53.03 4.66
N LYS A 235 -12.18 -52.83 3.62
CA LYS A 235 -10.89 -53.52 3.49
C LYS A 235 -9.96 -53.06 4.61
N GLN A 236 -9.43 -54.02 5.36
CA GLN A 236 -8.53 -53.75 6.47
C GLN A 236 -7.23 -53.13 5.93
N LEU A 237 -6.82 -52.01 6.50
CA LEU A 237 -5.55 -51.35 6.17
C LEU A 237 -4.37 -52.16 6.68
N SER A 238 -3.22 -51.92 6.08
CA SER A 238 -1.95 -52.44 6.57
C SER A 238 -1.52 -51.77 7.88
N ASN A 239 -0.60 -52.44 8.58
CA ASN A 239 0.05 -51.88 9.76
C ASN A 239 1.15 -50.85 9.40
N THR A 240 1.38 -50.57 8.13
CA THR A 240 2.41 -49.65 7.64
C THR A 240 1.74 -48.52 6.87
N SER A 241 1.38 -47.44 7.57
CA SER A 241 0.73 -46.31 6.94
C SER A 241 1.70 -45.49 6.06
N PRO A 242 1.18 -44.79 5.03
CA PRO A 242 2.02 -43.97 4.16
C PRO A 242 2.73 -42.84 4.92
N GLN A 243 3.96 -42.56 4.51
CA GLN A 243 4.78 -41.48 5.05
C GLN A 243 5.58 -40.82 3.93
N GLY A 244 5.86 -39.53 4.09
CA GLY A 244 6.56 -38.78 3.08
C GLY A 244 6.84 -37.34 3.45
N GLU A 245 7.20 -36.56 2.44
CA GLU A 245 7.39 -35.12 2.52
C GLU A 245 6.48 -34.42 1.52
N VAL A 246 5.97 -33.24 1.89
CA VAL A 246 5.28 -32.32 0.99
C VAL A 246 6.16 -31.10 0.80
N ASP A 247 6.47 -30.81 -0.46
CA ASP A 247 7.31 -29.71 -0.89
C ASP A 247 6.48 -28.76 -1.75
N ALA A 248 6.32 -27.52 -1.31
CA ALA A 248 5.85 -26.44 -2.17
C ALA A 248 7.06 -25.64 -2.65
N ARG A 249 7.01 -25.16 -3.90
CA ARG A 249 8.08 -24.39 -4.53
C ARG A 249 7.54 -23.15 -5.25
N LEU A 250 8.31 -22.07 -5.18
CA LEU A 250 8.09 -20.79 -5.88
C LEU A 250 9.39 -20.39 -6.60
N PRO A 251 9.33 -19.58 -7.68
CA PRO A 251 10.52 -18.95 -8.24
C PRO A 251 11.31 -18.15 -7.18
N SER A 252 12.64 -18.10 -7.31
CA SER A 252 13.50 -17.30 -6.44
C SER A 252 14.01 -16.03 -7.15
N PRO A 253 13.87 -14.85 -6.54
CA PRO A 253 13.23 -14.61 -5.24
C PRO A 253 11.70 -14.79 -5.30
N PRO A 254 11.05 -15.09 -4.16
CA PRO A 254 9.62 -15.38 -4.07
C PRO A 254 8.78 -14.11 -4.22
N ILE A 255 8.64 -13.67 -5.46
CA ILE A 255 7.87 -12.47 -5.85
C ILE A 255 6.57 -12.90 -6.53
N LEU A 256 5.44 -12.45 -6.00
CA LEU A 256 4.15 -12.55 -6.67
C LEU A 256 3.79 -11.21 -7.32
N THR A 257 2.83 -11.22 -8.23
CA THR A 257 2.42 -10.01 -8.96
C THR A 257 0.90 -9.88 -8.92
N CYS A 258 0.40 -8.68 -8.61
CA CYS A 258 -1.03 -8.41 -8.56
C CYS A 258 -1.71 -8.81 -9.88
N ASN A 259 -2.89 -9.43 -9.79
CA ASN A 259 -3.68 -9.90 -10.94
C ASN A 259 -2.97 -10.90 -11.86
N LYS A 260 -1.87 -11.52 -11.42
CA LYS A 260 -1.22 -12.64 -12.11
C LYS A 260 -1.50 -13.95 -11.35
N PRO A 261 -1.52 -15.10 -12.05
CA PRO A 261 -1.68 -16.38 -11.39
C PRO A 261 -0.51 -16.77 -10.50
N LEU A 262 -0.74 -17.73 -9.60
CA LEU A 262 0.27 -18.22 -8.66
C LEU A 262 1.29 -19.15 -9.37
N PRO A 263 2.59 -18.79 -9.41
CA PRO A 263 3.63 -19.62 -10.01
C PRO A 263 4.13 -20.69 -9.03
N MET A 264 3.21 -21.39 -8.35
CA MET A 264 3.52 -22.37 -7.32
C MET A 264 3.53 -23.79 -7.88
N ARG A 265 4.41 -24.65 -7.37
CA ARG A 265 4.43 -26.08 -7.63
C ARG A 265 4.38 -26.85 -6.32
N ILE A 266 3.57 -27.91 -6.24
CA ILE A 266 3.46 -28.76 -5.05
C ILE A 266 3.86 -30.19 -5.43
N LEU A 267 4.73 -30.79 -4.62
CA LEU A 267 5.29 -32.11 -4.82
C LEU A 267 5.08 -32.94 -3.56
N LEU A 268 4.77 -34.22 -3.74
CA LEU A 268 4.81 -35.22 -2.69
C LEU A 268 5.99 -36.15 -2.94
N ARG A 269 6.84 -36.32 -1.94
CA ARG A 269 7.94 -37.30 -1.97
C ARG A 269 7.61 -38.47 -1.06
N LYS A 270 7.70 -39.69 -1.59
CA LYS A 270 7.53 -40.92 -0.81
C LYS A 270 8.80 -41.23 -0.03
N THR A 271 8.70 -41.45 1.29
CA THR A 271 9.86 -41.82 2.13
C THR A 271 9.81 -43.26 2.62
N GLU A 272 8.63 -43.87 2.67
CA GLU A 272 8.44 -45.23 3.18
C GLU A 272 7.56 -46.07 2.24
N ALA A 273 7.76 -47.38 2.24
CA ALA A 273 6.90 -48.29 1.48
C ALA A 273 5.57 -48.48 2.18
N SER A 274 4.46 -48.30 1.46
CA SER A 274 3.11 -48.55 1.94
C SER A 274 2.24 -49.12 0.82
N PRO A 275 1.32 -50.06 1.12
CA PRO A 275 0.44 -50.66 0.12
C PRO A 275 -0.78 -49.80 -0.23
N GLU A 276 -1.07 -48.75 0.53
CA GLU A 276 -2.20 -47.83 0.31
C GLU A 276 -1.85 -46.64 -0.59
N HIS A 277 -2.87 -46.08 -1.24
CA HIS A 277 -2.74 -44.82 -1.98
C HIS A 277 -2.83 -43.63 -1.03
N VAL A 278 -2.09 -42.57 -1.35
CA VAL A 278 -2.27 -41.24 -0.77
C VAL A 278 -3.17 -40.42 -1.69
N PHE A 279 -4.11 -39.68 -1.12
CA PHE A 279 -5.06 -38.85 -1.84
C PHE A 279 -4.95 -37.39 -1.40
N LEU A 280 -5.06 -36.47 -2.37
CA LEU A 280 -5.35 -35.08 -2.11
C LEU A 280 -6.83 -34.95 -1.74
N MET A 281 -7.10 -34.52 -0.51
CA MET A 281 -8.44 -34.35 0.05
C MET A 281 -8.89 -32.89 0.07
N SER A 282 -7.94 -31.97 0.25
CA SER A 282 -8.19 -30.53 0.15
C SER A 282 -6.92 -29.77 -0.23
N LEU A 283 -7.09 -28.61 -0.84
CA LEU A 283 -6.03 -27.66 -1.13
C LEU A 283 -6.56 -26.26 -0.87
N GLN A 284 -5.94 -25.55 0.07
CA GLN A 284 -6.28 -24.16 0.37
C GLN A 284 -5.03 -23.30 0.25
N VAL A 285 -5.15 -22.17 -0.45
CA VAL A 285 -4.08 -21.17 -0.53
C VAL A 285 -4.59 -19.86 0.06
N ASN A 286 -3.93 -19.42 1.11
CA ASN A 286 -4.20 -18.16 1.78
C ASN A 286 -3.03 -17.22 1.57
N LEU A 287 -3.34 -15.96 1.30
CA LEU A 287 -2.39 -14.87 1.41
C LEU A 287 -2.60 -14.21 2.78
N LEU A 288 -1.57 -14.26 3.61
CA LEU A 288 -1.54 -13.57 4.90
C LEU A 288 -0.75 -12.29 4.68
N GLY A 289 -1.21 -11.16 5.18
CA GLY A 289 -0.35 -9.99 5.16
C GLY A 289 -0.52 -9.11 6.37
N THR A 290 0.59 -8.49 6.73
CA THR A 290 0.78 -7.70 7.92
C THR A 290 0.94 -6.24 7.52
N THR A 291 0.13 -5.36 8.12
CA THR A 291 0.31 -3.91 8.05
C THR A 291 0.85 -3.45 9.40
N GLU A 292 2.09 -3.00 9.42
CA GLU A 292 2.63 -2.26 10.57
C GLU A 292 2.14 -0.81 10.46
N VAL A 293 1.38 -0.38 11.46
CA VAL A 293 0.84 0.96 11.63
C VAL A 293 1.62 1.64 12.75
N LYS A 294 2.28 2.75 12.43
CA LYS A 294 3.00 3.56 13.40
C LYS A 294 2.30 4.90 13.60
N ALA A 295 2.12 5.30 14.85
CA ALA A 295 1.68 6.63 15.22
C ALA A 295 2.43 7.12 16.46
N SER A 296 3.33 8.08 16.26
CA SER A 296 4.30 8.58 17.23
C SER A 296 5.21 7.46 17.74
N ASP A 297 5.15 7.16 19.03
CA ASP A 297 5.88 6.08 19.71
C ASP A 297 5.11 4.77 19.75
N VAL A 298 3.86 4.74 19.26
CA VAL A 298 2.99 3.55 19.28
C VAL A 298 3.06 2.84 17.93
N ILE A 299 3.27 1.53 17.97
CA ILE A 299 3.23 0.64 16.80
C ILE A 299 2.16 -0.42 17.04
N ARG A 300 1.34 -0.68 16.01
CA ARG A 300 0.36 -1.76 15.98
C ARG A 300 0.56 -2.56 14.70
N VAL A 301 0.45 -3.88 14.79
CA VAL A 301 0.53 -4.77 13.62
C VAL A 301 -0.85 -5.35 13.35
N GLU A 302 -1.44 -4.96 12.23
CA GLU A 302 -2.73 -5.47 11.77
C GLU A 302 -2.53 -6.61 10.78
N THR A 303 -3.28 -7.71 10.95
CA THR A 303 -3.19 -8.87 10.07
C THR A 303 -4.43 -8.98 9.21
N SER A 304 -4.24 -9.21 7.91
CA SER A 304 -5.31 -9.44 6.94
C SER A 304 -5.08 -10.76 6.24
N THR A 305 -6.15 -11.51 5.99
CA THR A 305 -6.10 -12.80 5.29
C THR A 305 -6.99 -12.74 4.05
N TRP A 306 -6.45 -13.15 2.90
CA TRP A 306 -7.20 -13.40 1.69
C TRP A 306 -7.19 -14.89 1.39
N VAL A 307 -8.37 -15.47 1.19
CA VAL A 307 -8.48 -16.81 0.63
C VAL A 307 -8.32 -16.67 -0.88
N VAL A 308 -7.16 -17.07 -1.40
CA VAL A 308 -6.91 -17.04 -2.86
C VAL A 308 -7.67 -18.18 -3.52
N MET A 309 -7.66 -19.36 -2.89
CA MET A 309 -8.48 -20.49 -3.30
C MET A 309 -8.71 -21.46 -2.14
N SER A 310 -9.80 -22.22 -2.22
CA SER A 310 -10.10 -23.31 -1.30
C SER A 310 -10.84 -24.42 -2.04
N LEU A 311 -10.22 -25.59 -2.13
CA LEU A 311 -10.79 -26.82 -2.68
C LEU A 311 -10.93 -27.83 -1.55
N THR A 312 -12.12 -28.41 -1.39
CA THR A 312 -12.42 -29.42 -0.36
C THR A 312 -13.20 -30.57 -0.99
N GLY A 313 -13.26 -31.70 -0.29
CA GLY A 313 -13.96 -32.89 -0.79
C GLY A 313 -13.30 -33.52 -2.02
N LEU A 314 -11.99 -33.31 -2.19
CA LEU A 314 -11.22 -33.95 -3.24
C LEU A 314 -10.97 -35.42 -2.91
N SER A 315 -10.68 -36.20 -3.94
CA SER A 315 -10.28 -37.61 -3.82
C SER A 315 -9.32 -37.97 -4.94
N ILE A 316 -8.31 -37.12 -5.15
CA ILE A 316 -7.36 -37.24 -6.28
C ILE A 316 -6.17 -38.09 -5.82
N PRO A 317 -5.90 -39.25 -6.41
CA PRO A 317 -4.73 -40.06 -6.02
C PRO A 317 -3.44 -39.33 -6.38
N ILE A 318 -2.46 -39.38 -5.48
CA ILE A 318 -1.12 -38.82 -5.68
C ILE A 318 -0.13 -39.98 -5.79
N GLY A 319 0.41 -40.18 -6.98
CA GLY A 319 1.37 -41.25 -7.27
C GLY A 319 0.77 -42.65 -7.13
N SER A 320 1.66 -43.64 -7.04
CA SER A 320 1.32 -45.06 -6.92
C SER A 320 1.97 -45.71 -5.68
N PRO A 321 1.27 -46.63 -4.99
CA PRO A 321 1.85 -47.44 -3.92
C PRO A 321 3.07 -48.25 -4.39
N ASN A 322 3.13 -48.58 -5.68
CA ASN A 322 4.23 -49.34 -6.29
C ASN A 322 5.43 -48.46 -6.68
N ASP A 323 5.32 -47.13 -6.56
CA ASP A 323 6.44 -46.25 -6.88
C ASP A 323 7.62 -46.50 -5.94
N PRO A 324 8.87 -46.45 -6.45
CA PRO A 324 10.06 -46.53 -5.61
C PRO A 324 10.05 -45.50 -4.48
N ILE A 325 10.70 -45.83 -3.36
CA ILE A 325 10.97 -44.85 -2.32
C ILE A 325 11.83 -43.72 -2.91
N GLY A 326 11.51 -42.49 -2.56
CA GLY A 326 12.16 -41.28 -3.05
C GLY A 326 11.51 -40.67 -4.29
N THR A 327 10.54 -41.33 -4.93
CA THR A 327 9.78 -40.76 -6.04
C THR A 327 9.07 -39.48 -5.62
N GLU A 328 9.24 -38.42 -6.43
CA GLU A 328 8.54 -37.15 -6.30
C GLU A 328 7.38 -37.11 -7.31
N THR A 329 6.16 -36.93 -6.81
CA THR A 329 4.97 -36.77 -7.64
C THR A 329 4.45 -35.34 -7.54
N ALA A 330 4.30 -34.68 -8.69
CA ALA A 330 3.71 -33.33 -8.76
C ALA A 330 2.18 -33.39 -8.69
N ILE A 331 1.59 -32.49 -7.91
CA ILE A 331 0.16 -32.22 -7.96
C ILE A 331 -0.11 -31.35 -9.20
N ASP A 332 -1.19 -31.65 -9.93
CA ASP A 332 -1.56 -30.92 -11.15
C ASP A 332 -1.80 -29.43 -10.84
N SER A 333 -1.02 -28.57 -11.48
CA SER A 333 -1.08 -27.11 -11.29
C SER A 333 -2.37 -26.50 -11.80
N LYS A 334 -3.11 -27.19 -12.67
CA LYS A 334 -4.42 -26.73 -13.18
C LYS A 334 -5.44 -26.44 -12.07
N LEU A 335 -5.21 -26.96 -10.88
CA LEU A 335 -6.01 -26.67 -9.69
C LEU A 335 -5.87 -25.20 -9.22
N TRP A 336 -4.79 -24.49 -9.59
CA TRP A 336 -4.51 -23.12 -9.13
C TRP A 336 -3.88 -22.17 -10.17
N ASP A 337 -3.36 -22.66 -11.29
CA ASP A 337 -2.60 -21.88 -12.28
C ASP A 337 -3.43 -20.81 -13.04
N ALA A 338 -4.75 -20.87 -12.97
CA ALA A 338 -5.66 -19.89 -13.55
C ALA A 338 -6.17 -18.87 -12.52
N ILE A 339 -5.82 -19.01 -11.24
CA ILE A 339 -6.37 -18.20 -10.14
C ILE A 339 -5.44 -17.03 -9.84
N PRO A 340 -5.82 -15.78 -10.19
CA PRO A 340 -5.02 -14.61 -9.89
C PRO A 340 -5.13 -14.22 -8.41
N LEU A 341 -4.16 -13.45 -7.92
CA LEU A 341 -4.31 -12.74 -6.65
C LEU A 341 -5.53 -11.80 -6.70
N PRO A 342 -6.32 -11.69 -5.62
CA PRO A 342 -7.45 -10.77 -5.56
C PRO A 342 -7.03 -9.32 -5.85
N ASN A 343 -7.85 -8.59 -6.61
CA ASN A 343 -7.59 -7.20 -7.00
C ASN A 343 -7.67 -6.17 -5.84
N THR A 344 -8.00 -6.63 -4.63
CA THR A 344 -7.97 -5.88 -3.37
C THR A 344 -6.59 -5.93 -2.71
N VAL A 345 -5.70 -6.84 -3.14
CA VAL A 345 -4.35 -6.96 -2.60
C VAL A 345 -3.50 -5.80 -3.12
N ALA A 346 -2.98 -5.00 -2.19
CA ALA A 346 -2.01 -3.94 -2.51
C ALA A 346 -0.60 -4.54 -2.62
N PRO A 347 0.30 -3.98 -3.45
CA PRO A 347 1.70 -4.38 -3.46
C PRO A 347 2.35 -4.19 -2.10
N SER A 348 3.47 -4.87 -1.86
CA SER A 348 4.32 -4.61 -0.69
C SER A 348 4.83 -3.17 -0.76
N PHE A 349 4.81 -2.45 0.38
CA PHE A 349 5.28 -1.07 0.42
C PHE A 349 5.77 -0.69 1.82
N VAL A 350 6.57 0.38 1.88
CA VAL A 350 7.04 1.01 3.11
C VAL A 350 6.98 2.53 2.98
N THR A 351 6.46 3.19 3.99
CA THR A 351 6.41 4.66 4.15
C THR A 351 6.90 5.02 5.56
N CYS A 352 6.88 6.32 5.91
CA CYS A 352 7.33 6.79 7.23
C CYS A 352 6.53 6.17 8.39
N ASN A 353 5.24 5.89 8.19
CA ASN A 353 4.33 5.46 9.24
C ASN A 353 3.52 4.19 8.93
N LEU A 354 3.69 3.60 7.75
CA LEU A 354 3.02 2.37 7.32
C LEU A 354 3.97 1.43 6.57
N ALA A 355 3.91 0.13 6.86
CA ALA A 355 4.58 -0.90 6.08
C ALA A 355 3.68 -2.13 5.85
N ARG A 356 3.65 -2.66 4.63
CA ARG A 356 2.83 -3.81 4.23
C ARG A 356 3.72 -4.96 3.75
N ARG A 357 3.58 -6.14 4.36
CA ARG A 357 4.33 -7.37 4.01
C ARG A 357 3.38 -8.58 3.91
N TYR A 358 3.87 -9.66 3.29
CA TYR A 358 3.05 -10.83 2.99
C TYR A 358 3.75 -12.17 3.25
N GLU A 359 2.95 -13.14 3.67
CA GLU A 359 3.26 -14.57 3.66
C GLU A 359 2.24 -15.30 2.78
N LEU A 360 2.71 -16.21 1.93
CA LEU A 360 1.83 -17.15 1.22
C LEU A 360 1.76 -18.45 2.03
N GLU A 361 0.55 -18.92 2.33
CA GLU A 361 0.32 -20.19 3.00
C GLU A 361 -0.46 -21.15 2.10
N ALA A 362 0.16 -22.27 1.72
CA ALA A 362 -0.51 -23.40 1.10
C ALA A 362 -0.79 -24.48 2.15
N ARG A 363 -2.06 -24.82 2.38
CA ARG A 363 -2.49 -25.92 3.23
C ARG A 363 -2.94 -27.10 2.37
N ILE A 364 -2.25 -28.22 2.51
CA ILE A 364 -2.51 -29.45 1.77
C ILE A 364 -3.16 -30.45 2.72
N GLY A 365 -4.38 -30.89 2.40
CA GLY A 365 -5.05 -31.97 3.09
C GLY A 365 -4.78 -33.30 2.42
N LEU A 366 -4.14 -34.24 3.12
CA LEU A 366 -3.85 -35.58 2.63
C LEU A 366 -4.68 -36.63 3.37
N GLY A 367 -5.18 -37.61 2.64
CA GLY A 367 -5.81 -38.83 3.16
C GLY A 367 -5.13 -40.06 2.59
N TYR A 368 -5.47 -41.25 3.09
CA TYR A 368 -4.95 -42.50 2.53
C TYR A 368 -5.99 -43.62 2.56
N GLY A 369 -5.79 -44.63 1.72
CA GLY A 369 -6.67 -45.80 1.65
C GLY A 369 -6.60 -46.52 0.30
N TYR A 370 -7.67 -47.23 -0.03
CA TYR A 370 -7.82 -47.87 -1.34
C TYR A 370 -8.76 -47.03 -2.23
N PRO A 371 -8.63 -47.10 -3.56
CA PRO A 371 -9.57 -46.45 -4.46
C PRO A 371 -11.02 -46.88 -4.14
N GLY A 372 -11.90 -45.91 -3.85
CA GLY A 372 -13.28 -46.14 -3.43
C GLY A 372 -13.50 -46.33 -1.92
N GLU A 373 -12.43 -46.57 -1.14
CA GLU A 373 -12.44 -46.71 0.32
C GLU A 373 -11.29 -45.88 0.94
N ILE A 374 -11.46 -44.56 0.93
CA ILE A 374 -10.54 -43.62 1.60
C ILE A 374 -10.86 -43.57 3.10
N GLN A 375 -9.83 -43.59 3.94
CA GLN A 375 -9.99 -43.50 5.38
C GLN A 375 -10.49 -42.12 5.82
N SER A 376 -11.13 -42.07 6.99
CA SER A 376 -11.55 -40.79 7.59
C SER A 376 -10.38 -39.95 8.09
N GLN A 377 -9.18 -40.53 8.24
CA GLN A 377 -8.01 -39.76 8.67
C GLN A 377 -7.53 -38.83 7.55
N THR A 378 -7.60 -37.53 7.82
CA THR A 378 -7.02 -36.49 6.97
C THR A 378 -5.98 -35.70 7.77
N ILE A 379 -4.79 -35.50 7.20
CA ILE A 379 -3.73 -34.67 7.76
C ILE A 379 -3.71 -33.34 6.99
N SER A 380 -3.67 -32.21 7.70
CA SER A 380 -3.53 -30.89 7.10
C SER A 380 -2.12 -30.36 7.30
N ILE A 381 -1.43 -30.05 6.21
CA ILE A 381 0.00 -29.68 6.20
C ILE A 381 0.14 -28.23 5.71
N PRO A 382 0.51 -27.28 6.58
CA PRO A 382 0.74 -25.89 6.19
C PRO A 382 2.19 -25.66 5.70
N LEU A 383 2.32 -25.07 4.52
CA LEU A 383 3.57 -24.65 3.90
C LEU A 383 3.55 -23.14 3.72
N ARG A 384 4.57 -22.42 4.23
CA ARG A 384 4.61 -20.96 4.25
C ARG A 384 5.83 -20.39 3.55
N PHE A 385 5.63 -19.27 2.87
CA PHE A 385 6.68 -18.50 2.19
C PHE A 385 6.59 -17.03 2.60
N ASN A 386 7.73 -16.44 2.94
CA ASN A 386 7.86 -14.97 2.92
C ASN A 386 7.94 -14.53 1.47
N ILE A 387 7.02 -13.65 1.06
CA ILE A 387 6.91 -13.21 -0.34
C ILE A 387 6.87 -11.68 -0.43
N GLU A 388 7.26 -11.17 -1.59
CA GLU A 388 7.03 -9.78 -1.97
C GLU A 388 5.95 -9.72 -3.05
N ILE A 389 5.04 -8.74 -2.97
CA ILE A 389 3.99 -8.56 -3.97
C ILE A 389 4.29 -7.31 -4.76
N PHE A 390 4.44 -7.47 -6.07
CA PHE A 390 4.64 -6.40 -7.03
C PHE A 390 3.32 -5.97 -7.67
N SER A 391 3.22 -4.70 -8.08
CA SER A 391 2.01 -4.12 -8.66
C SER A 391 1.69 -4.67 -10.06
N GLY A 392 2.69 -5.19 -10.77
CA GLY A 392 2.57 -5.58 -12.18
C GLY A 392 2.73 -4.42 -13.15
N ILE A 393 3.12 -3.24 -12.66
CA ILE A 393 3.41 -2.05 -13.47
C ILE A 393 4.92 -1.91 -13.54
N GLU A 394 5.52 -2.47 -14.59
CA GLU A 394 6.96 -2.42 -14.81
C GLU A 394 7.46 -0.98 -15.03
N PRO A 395 8.66 -0.62 -14.54
CA PRO A 395 9.32 0.62 -14.93
C PRO A 395 9.52 0.70 -16.44
N PRO A 396 9.35 1.87 -17.09
CA PRO A 396 9.59 1.99 -18.52
C PRO A 396 11.05 1.66 -18.86
N ALA A 397 11.29 1.01 -20.00
CA ALA A 397 12.65 0.66 -20.43
C ALA A 397 13.57 1.89 -20.47
N ALA A 398 13.07 3.02 -21.00
CA ALA A 398 13.82 4.28 -21.02
C ALA A 398 14.25 4.76 -19.63
N LEU A 399 13.46 4.49 -18.58
CA LEU A 399 13.82 4.83 -17.21
C LEU A 399 14.95 3.92 -16.71
N LEU A 400 14.86 2.61 -16.98
CA LEU A 400 15.91 1.66 -16.63
C LEU A 400 17.23 1.98 -17.36
N ASP A 401 17.14 2.34 -18.64
CA ASP A 401 18.29 2.75 -19.45
C ASP A 401 18.92 4.05 -18.90
N ALA A 402 18.10 5.04 -18.54
CA ALA A 402 18.59 6.27 -17.93
C ALA A 402 19.27 6.03 -16.57
N MET A 403 18.70 5.14 -15.74
CA MET A 403 19.28 4.77 -14.44
C MET A 403 20.60 3.99 -14.58
N THR A 404 20.77 3.19 -15.64
CA THR A 404 22.00 2.42 -15.89
C THR A 404 23.07 3.24 -16.59
N ALA A 405 22.68 4.15 -17.48
CA ALA A 405 23.60 5.02 -18.21
C ALA A 405 24.30 6.05 -17.30
N HIS A 406 23.69 6.39 -16.16
CA HIS A 406 24.22 7.41 -15.25
C HIS A 406 24.31 6.84 -13.82
N PRO A 407 25.45 6.20 -13.45
CA PRO A 407 25.68 5.79 -12.07
C PRO A 407 25.64 7.01 -11.14
N PRO A 408 25.32 6.83 -9.84
CA PRO A 408 25.20 7.94 -8.92
C PRO A 408 26.48 8.77 -8.93
N ILE A 409 26.37 10.04 -9.31
CA ILE A 409 27.44 11.01 -9.13
C ILE A 409 27.78 10.97 -7.64
N THR A 410 29.03 10.66 -7.32
CA THR A 410 29.58 10.76 -5.96
C THR A 410 29.16 12.10 -5.39
N VAL A 411 28.39 12.06 -4.31
CA VAL A 411 27.98 13.25 -3.56
C VAL A 411 29.26 14.04 -3.30
N ARG A 412 29.41 15.19 -3.97
CA ARG A 412 30.51 16.10 -3.69
C ARG A 412 30.41 16.41 -2.20
N PRO A 413 31.50 16.29 -1.40
CA PRO A 413 31.44 16.63 0.01
C PRO A 413 30.84 18.03 0.13
N PRO A 414 29.95 18.27 1.10
CA PRO A 414 29.30 19.56 1.25
C PRO A 414 30.41 20.60 1.31
N VAL A 415 30.38 21.54 0.36
CA VAL A 415 31.19 22.74 0.50
C VAL A 415 30.68 23.39 1.77
N SER A 416 31.49 23.32 2.83
CA SER A 416 31.23 23.96 4.11
C SER A 416 31.10 25.46 3.83
N THR A 417 29.88 25.91 3.59
CA THR A 417 29.51 27.30 3.79
C THR A 417 29.16 27.38 5.26
N ALA A 418 30.19 27.59 6.08
CA ALA A 418 29.99 28.01 7.45
C ALA A 418 29.00 29.19 7.44
N PRO A 419 27.90 29.15 8.20
CA PRO A 419 27.04 30.32 8.33
C PRO A 419 27.88 31.47 8.86
N PRO A 420 27.73 32.71 8.34
CA PRO A 420 28.42 33.86 8.90
C PRO A 420 28.08 33.98 10.40
N PRO A 421 29.03 34.42 11.23
CA PRO A 421 28.82 34.55 12.67
C PRO A 421 27.60 35.43 12.93
N PHE A 422 26.72 34.95 13.81
CA PHE A 422 25.49 35.61 14.23
C PHE A 422 25.86 36.92 14.95
N ASP A 423 25.56 38.06 14.33
CA ASP A 423 25.68 39.37 14.97
C ASP A 423 24.39 39.66 15.76
N PRO A 424 24.44 39.69 17.11
CA PRO A 424 23.26 39.92 17.94
C PRO A 424 22.67 41.33 17.80
N ALA A 425 23.27 42.24 17.03
CA ALA A 425 22.75 43.58 16.79
C ALA A 425 21.71 43.68 15.65
N PHE A 426 21.53 42.64 14.83
CA PHE A 426 20.57 42.65 13.71
C PHE A 426 19.64 41.42 13.71
N PRO A 427 18.35 41.55 14.09
CA PRO A 427 17.40 40.47 13.92
C PRO A 427 17.17 40.16 12.42
N PRO A 428 16.91 38.89 12.03
CA PRO A 428 16.70 38.52 10.65
C PRO A 428 15.48 39.26 10.08
N GLN A 429 15.73 40.12 9.08
CA GLN A 429 14.66 40.79 8.37
C GLN A 429 13.95 39.79 7.45
N VAL A 430 12.65 39.64 7.67
CA VAL A 430 11.76 38.83 6.84
C VAL A 430 11.59 39.53 5.50
N GLY A 431 11.98 38.86 4.41
CA GLY A 431 11.71 39.30 3.04
C GLY A 431 12.87 40.03 2.34
N ALA A 432 13.93 39.30 2.00
CA ALA A 432 14.86 39.75 0.97
C ALA A 432 14.23 39.57 -0.43
N PRO A 433 14.24 40.57 -1.33
CA PRO A 433 13.80 40.41 -2.71
C PRO A 433 14.79 39.47 -3.43
N GLY A 434 14.33 38.29 -3.85
CA GLY A 434 15.14 37.32 -4.60
C GLY A 434 15.44 35.99 -3.89
N ALA A 435 14.91 35.75 -2.68
CA ALA A 435 14.86 34.39 -2.16
C ALA A 435 13.95 33.54 -3.08
N PRO A 436 14.39 32.35 -3.56
CA PRO A 436 13.50 31.46 -4.29
C PRO A 436 12.27 31.20 -3.42
N ALA A 437 11.08 31.25 -4.02
CA ALA A 437 9.88 30.83 -3.32
C ALA A 437 10.16 29.46 -2.68
N LEU A 438 9.79 29.30 -1.42
CA LEU A 438 9.96 28.07 -0.63
C LEU A 438 9.32 26.81 -1.28
N ASP A 439 8.68 27.00 -2.44
CA ASP A 439 7.83 26.09 -3.19
C ASP A 439 8.57 25.28 -4.27
N ASP A 440 9.87 25.51 -4.53
CA ASP A 440 10.60 24.88 -5.65
C ASP A 440 11.85 24.10 -5.19
N ALA A 441 11.64 23.09 -4.35
CA ALA A 441 12.69 22.11 -4.05
C ALA A 441 13.05 21.34 -5.32
N PRO A 442 14.35 21.13 -5.62
CA PRO A 442 14.78 20.45 -6.84
C PRO A 442 14.22 19.03 -6.89
N PRO A 443 13.80 18.54 -8.08
CA PRO A 443 13.30 17.18 -8.23
C PRO A 443 14.36 16.16 -7.79
N SER A 444 13.91 14.99 -7.34
CA SER A 444 14.85 13.93 -7.04
C SER A 444 15.55 13.47 -8.32
N TYR A 445 16.77 12.95 -8.22
CA TYR A 445 17.56 12.52 -9.38
C TYR A 445 16.78 11.64 -10.37
N GLU A 446 16.07 10.63 -9.85
CA GLU A 446 15.23 9.74 -10.65
C GLU A 446 14.05 10.46 -11.30
N ASP A 447 13.44 11.43 -10.60
CA ASP A 447 12.35 12.24 -11.15
C ASP A 447 12.83 13.18 -12.26
N ALA A 448 14.05 13.71 -12.13
CA ALA A 448 14.68 14.55 -13.14
C ALA A 448 15.00 13.74 -14.40
N LEU A 449 15.58 12.54 -14.26
CA LEU A 449 15.78 11.63 -15.39
C LEU A 449 14.46 11.25 -16.06
N ALA A 450 13.40 11.12 -15.27
CA ALA A 450 12.11 10.71 -15.77
C ALA A 450 11.26 11.87 -16.28
N GLU A 451 11.73 13.12 -16.35
CA GLU A 451 10.88 14.29 -16.67
C GLU A 451 10.15 14.17 -18.02
N ASP A 452 10.84 13.64 -19.03
CA ASP A 452 10.28 13.38 -20.37
C ASP A 452 9.76 11.95 -20.57
N ILE A 453 9.99 11.06 -19.61
CA ILE A 453 9.60 9.63 -19.69
C ILE A 453 8.19 9.45 -19.18
N THR A 454 7.29 8.89 -19.99
CA THR A 454 5.94 8.53 -19.54
C THR A 454 5.79 7.03 -19.45
N GLN A 455 4.89 6.58 -18.57
CA GLN A 455 4.41 5.22 -18.64
C GLN A 455 3.76 4.99 -20.01
N ALA A 456 4.11 3.88 -20.66
CA ALA A 456 3.55 3.56 -21.97
C ALA A 456 2.03 3.39 -21.84
N ASN A 457 1.26 4.33 -22.40
CA ASN A 457 -0.18 4.19 -22.56
C ASN A 457 -0.44 3.08 -23.60
N GLY A 458 -0.44 1.81 -23.18
CA GLY A 458 -0.49 0.72 -24.17
C GLY A 458 -0.95 -0.66 -23.70
N THR A 459 -0.96 -0.97 -22.41
CA THR A 459 -1.40 -2.29 -21.93
C THR A 459 -2.53 -2.10 -20.94
N THR A 460 -3.64 -2.83 -21.13
CA THR A 460 -4.78 -2.88 -20.21
C THR A 460 -4.30 -2.86 -18.76
N ARG A 461 -4.46 -1.70 -18.12
CA ARG A 461 -4.04 -1.48 -16.73
C ARG A 461 -4.71 -2.56 -15.87
N PRO A 462 -3.97 -3.32 -15.05
CA PRO A 462 -4.55 -4.40 -14.28
C PRO A 462 -5.64 -3.86 -13.35
N ALA A 463 -6.77 -4.56 -13.22
CA ALA A 463 -7.85 -4.09 -12.36
C ALA A 463 -7.32 -3.91 -10.92
N TYR A 464 -7.47 -2.70 -10.38
CA TYR A 464 -7.10 -2.43 -9.00
C TYR A 464 -8.34 -1.89 -8.30
N SER A 465 -8.90 -2.72 -7.41
CA SER A 465 -10.08 -2.30 -6.67
C SER A 465 -9.75 -1.14 -5.75
N GLY A 466 -8.45 -0.98 -5.36
CA GLY A 466 -7.87 0.12 -4.59
C GLY A 466 -8.95 0.81 -3.78
N VAL A 467 -9.33 0.15 -2.68
CA VAL A 467 -10.63 0.27 -2.00
C VAL A 467 -11.27 1.66 -2.18
N THR A 468 -12.49 1.62 -2.70
CA THR A 468 -13.20 2.66 -3.45
C THR A 468 -13.43 3.99 -2.72
N ASN A 469 -13.60 5.03 -3.55
CA ASN A 469 -14.19 6.39 -3.45
C ASN A 469 -14.98 6.87 -2.20
N GLU A 470 -15.03 6.18 -1.07
CA GLU A 470 -15.83 6.61 0.09
C GLU A 470 -15.21 7.78 0.88
N ASN A 471 -13.97 8.19 0.58
CA ASN A 471 -13.23 9.14 1.42
C ASN A 471 -12.57 10.29 0.65
N ALA A 472 -13.21 10.81 -0.41
CA ALA A 472 -12.98 12.23 -0.67
C ALA A 472 -13.32 12.96 0.64
N PRO A 473 -12.43 13.81 1.19
CA PRO A 473 -12.76 14.48 2.44
C PRO A 473 -14.11 15.16 2.27
N GLY A 474 -15.07 14.87 3.16
CA GLY A 474 -16.25 15.70 3.31
C GLY A 474 -15.76 17.08 3.68
N ILE A 475 -15.64 17.96 2.69
CA ILE A 475 -15.26 19.34 2.94
C ILE A 475 -16.56 20.06 3.25
N ASP A 476 -16.76 20.42 4.51
CA ASP A 476 -17.64 21.53 4.80
C ASP A 476 -17.01 22.81 4.19
N GLU A 477 -17.82 23.80 3.85
CA GLU A 477 -17.32 25.07 3.28
C GLU A 477 -16.25 25.75 4.17
N LYS A 478 -16.07 25.30 5.42
CA LYS A 478 -15.14 25.83 6.43
C LYS A 478 -13.78 25.13 6.51
N GLY A 479 -13.51 24.12 5.68
CA GLY A 479 -12.21 23.45 5.63
C GLY A 479 -11.88 22.61 6.88
N GLY A 480 -12.88 22.21 7.64
CA GLY A 480 -12.77 21.21 8.70
C GLY A 480 -12.99 19.80 8.15
N LEU A 481 -12.33 18.80 8.75
CA LEU A 481 -12.72 17.41 8.55
C LEU A 481 -14.12 17.22 9.15
N SER A 482 -15.12 16.93 8.33
CA SER A 482 -16.46 16.59 8.84
C SER A 482 -16.37 15.28 9.62
N ASN A 483 -16.51 15.32 10.95
CA ASN A 483 -16.74 14.12 11.73
C ASN A 483 -18.15 13.61 11.37
N GLY A 484 -18.21 12.47 10.67
CA GLY A 484 -19.47 11.79 10.39
C GLY A 484 -20.13 11.33 11.69
N HIS A 485 -21.02 12.15 12.23
CA HIS A 485 -22.08 11.67 13.12
C HIS A 485 -23.27 11.32 12.22
N GLN A 486 -23.46 10.03 11.94
CA GLN A 486 -24.78 9.53 11.59
C GLN A 486 -25.66 9.74 12.83
N LYS A 487 -26.54 10.75 12.78
CA LYS A 487 -27.73 10.74 13.63
C LYS A 487 -28.63 9.62 13.10
N GLY A 488 -28.80 8.57 13.89
CA GLY A 488 -29.91 7.65 13.70
C GLY A 488 -31.20 8.42 13.93
N GLU A 489 -32.06 8.46 12.92
CA GLU A 489 -33.48 8.77 13.10
C GLU A 489 -34.20 7.46 13.42
N ALA A 490 -35.06 7.57 14.44
CA ALA A 490 -36.02 6.57 14.86
C ALA A 490 -37.20 6.46 13.87
#